data_AF-A0A258Q929-F1
#
_entry.id   AF-A0A258Q929-F1
#
_cell.length_a   1.000
_cell.length_b   1.000
_cell.length_c   1.000
_cell.angle_alpha   90.00
_cell.angle_beta   90.00
_cell.angle_gamma   90.00
#
_symmetry.space_group_name_H-M   'P 1'
#
loop_
_entity.id
_entity.type
_entity.pdbx_description
1 polymer ?
#
loop_
_entity_poly.entity_id
_entity_poly.type
_entity_poly.pdbx_seq_one_letter_code
_entity_poly.pdbx_strand_id
1 'polypeptide(L)' 'MIHQRTLRNSIRATGIGLHTGEQVRLTLRPAAPDSGIMFHRVD' A
#
# COMPACT_ATOMS: atom_id res chain seq x y z
N MET A 1 17.63 20.40 -2.80
CA MET A 1 16.78 19.64 -3.75
C MET A 1 15.86 18.73 -2.95
N ILE A 2 14.59 18.60 -3.34
CA ILE A 2 13.66 17.66 -2.68
C ILE A 2 13.73 16.33 -3.43
N HIS A 3 14.01 15.25 -2.71
CA HIS A 3 14.10 13.90 -3.27
C HIS A 3 12.76 13.16 -3.21
N GLN A 4 12.56 12.22 -4.12
CA GLN A 4 11.45 11.27 -4.05
C GLN A 4 11.52 10.46 -2.75
N ARG A 5 10.35 10.03 -2.28
CA ARG A 5 10.22 9.29 -1.01
C ARG A 5 9.45 8.01 -1.24
N THR A 6 9.92 6.96 -0.60
CA THR A 6 9.23 5.68 -0.49
C THR A 6 9.28 5.21 0.97
N LEU A 7 8.60 4.10 1.28
CA LEU A 7 8.61 3.53 2.62
C LEU A 7 9.98 2.94 2.94
N ARG A 8 10.43 3.07 4.20
CA ARG A 8 11.65 2.40 4.67
C ARG A 8 11.45 0.88 4.81
N ASN A 9 10.28 0.48 5.29
CA ASN A 9 9.91 -0.92 5.53
C ASN A 9 8.47 -1.14 5.04
N SER A 10 8.11 -2.38 4.74
CA SER A 10 6.72 -2.73 4.47
C SER A 10 5.84 -2.57 5.71
N ILE A 11 4.61 -2.10 5.50
CA ILE A 11 3.61 -1.89 6.56
C ILE A 11 2.41 -2.79 6.26
N ARG A 12 1.84 -3.40 7.30
CA ARG A 12 0.64 -4.23 7.21
C ARG A 12 -0.46 -3.65 8.09
N ALA A 13 -1.68 -3.64 7.57
CA ALA A 13 -2.87 -3.25 8.30
C ALA A 13 -4.02 -4.20 7.98
N THR A 14 -4.94 -4.34 8.91
CA THR A 14 -6.16 -5.12 8.76
C THR A 14 -7.35 -4.24 9.09
N GLY A 15 -8.44 -4.37 8.35
CA GLY A 15 -9.67 -3.61 8.58
C GLY A 15 -10.88 -4.27 7.91
N ILE A 16 -12.02 -3.60 7.98
CA ILE A 16 -13.28 -4.05 7.35
C ILE A 16 -13.51 -3.25 6.06
N GLY A 17 -13.79 -3.93 4.96
CA GLY A 17 -14.13 -3.31 3.68
C GLY A 17 -15.50 -2.64 3.75
N LEU A 18 -15.56 -1.33 3.47
CA LEU A 18 -16.82 -0.56 3.59
C LEU A 18 -17.97 -1.15 2.78
N HIS A 19 -17.71 -1.58 1.55
CA HIS A 19 -18.75 -2.05 0.64
C HIS A 19 -19.11 -3.52 0.83
N THR A 20 -18.17 -4.34 1.30
CA THR A 20 -18.37 -5.80 1.43
C THR A 20 -18.71 -6.21 2.85
N GLY A 21 -18.32 -5.43 3.86
CA GLY A 21 -18.37 -5.82 5.27
C GLY A 21 -17.33 -6.88 5.65
N GLU A 22 -16.49 -7.32 4.72
CA GLU A 22 -15.52 -8.40 4.92
C GLU A 22 -14.18 -7.90 5.46
N GLN A 23 -13.46 -8.79 6.15
CA GLN A 23 -12.11 -8.49 6.63
C GLN A 23 -11.12 -8.42 5.46
N VAL A 24 -10.37 -7.32 5.37
CA VAL A 24 -9.35 -7.08 4.35
C VAL A 24 -7.98 -6.88 4.99
N ARG A 25 -6.93 -7.39 4.34
CA ARG A 25 -5.53 -7.11 4.68
C ARG A 25 -4.90 -6.19 3.64
N LEU A 26 -4.36 -5.06 4.07
CA LEU A 26 -3.60 -4.12 3.25
C LEU A 26 -2.10 -4.27 3.55
N THR A 27 -1.29 -4.34 2.50
CA THR A 27 0.17 -4.28 2.61
C THR A 27 0.71 -3.13 1.78
N LEU A 28 1.39 -2.19 2.41
CA LEU A 28 2.13 -1.13 1.73
C LEU A 28 3.60 -1.54 1.61
N ARG A 29 4.18 -1.37 0.43
CA ARG A 29 5.56 -1.80 0.11
C ARG A 29 6.38 -0.62 -0.41
N PRO A 30 7.71 -0.60 -0.14
CA PRO A 30 8.61 0.29 -0.86
C PRO A 30 8.52 0.07 -2.36
N ALA A 31 8.80 1.11 -3.13
CA ALA A 31 8.81 1.10 -4.58
C ALA A 31 10.00 1.91 -5.11
N ALA A 32 10.46 1.56 -6.31
CA ALA A 32 11.57 2.23 -6.97
C ALA A 32 11.21 3.68 -7.35
N PRO A 33 12.21 4.55 -7.60
CA PRO A 33 11.95 5.88 -8.14
C PRO A 33 11.10 5.84 -9.41
N ASP A 34 10.31 6.90 -9.61
CA ASP A 34 9.44 7.12 -10.78
C ASP A 34 8.30 6.10 -10.99
N SER A 35 8.10 5.14 -10.07
CA SER A 35 6.98 4.19 -10.17
C SER A 35 5.61 4.80 -9.84
N GLY A 36 5.58 5.94 -9.14
CA GLY A 36 4.35 6.52 -8.62
C GLY A 36 3.67 5.65 -7.55
N ILE A 37 2.36 5.86 -7.35
CA ILE A 37 1.53 5.10 -6.41
C ILE A 37 0.71 4.07 -7.20
N MET A 38 0.87 2.80 -6.87
CA MET A 38 0.16 1.70 -7.54
C MET A 38 -0.69 0.92 -6.53
N PHE A 39 -1.97 0.75 -6.83
CA PHE A 39 -2.84 -0.19 -6.12
C PHE A 39 -2.83 -1.53 -6.84
N HIS A 40 -2.74 -2.62 -6.08
CA HIS A 40 -2.75 -3.98 -6.62
C HIS A 40 -3.72 -4.83 -5.81
N ARG A 41 -4.77 -5.33 -6.48
CA ARG A 41 -5.64 -6.38 -5.95
C ARG A 41 -4.94 -7.72 -6.03
N VAL A 42 -5.01 -8.49 -4.96
CA VAL A 42 -4.34 -9.82 -4.82
C VAL A 42 -5.31 -10.91 -4.36
N ASP A 43 -6.59 -10.56 -4.37
CA ASP A 43 -7.76 -11.40 -4.12
C ASP A 43 -8.31 -11.98 -5.43
#